data_AF-A0A7S0WRK4-F1
#
_entry.id   AF-A0A7S0WRK4-F1
#
_cell.length_a   1.000
_cell.length_b   1.000
_cell.length_c   1.000
_cell.angle_alpha   90.00
_cell.angle_beta   90.00
_cell.angle_gamma   90.00
#
_symmetry.space_group_name_H-M   'P 1'
#
loop_
_entity.id
_entity.type
_entity.pdbx_description
1 polymer ?
#
loop_
_entity_poly.entity_id
_entity_poly.type
_entity_poly.pdbx_seq_one_letter_code
_entity_poly.pdbx_strand_id
1 'polypeptide(L)'
;MAYRSPAAQYAARHPSVVSMLMKSFSKDKKLLGSLALAFAGIGVYTAKEFASTEVRETIKQWYQPPTKKTSRGKLSDASGKPVVKKSSGAAIDKRFLNRLLFILKILLPTWRSKEVMLLLTQSAVLVSRSLLSLRMARLGGDGLKAVLDKNAKLFGIVLTDFFVTGLAASVVNSALKYLTNSITVAFRQRLTTYVHDMYLVDNSYYKAAVLRLGNLDNADQRIVEDLNQFCGTLSDLIGRTFKPALDVVLSSHRMSVNMGWKGLAILYTYFVTGGALLRKLSPPFASYI
;
A
#
# COMPACT_ATOMS: atom_id res chain seq x y z
N MET A 1 -18.64 29.84 -53.45
CA MET A 1 -17.21 29.54 -53.23
C MET A 1 -16.86 29.84 -51.77
N ALA A 2 -16.89 28.83 -50.90
CA ALA A 2 -16.44 28.99 -49.51
C ALA A 2 -14.99 28.52 -49.44
N TYR A 3 -14.07 29.47 -49.28
CA TYR A 3 -12.63 29.24 -49.19
C TYR A 3 -12.33 28.56 -47.84
N ARG A 4 -12.32 27.22 -47.83
CA ARG A 4 -11.99 26.42 -46.64
C ARG A 4 -10.49 26.59 -46.37
N SER A 5 -10.12 27.14 -45.22
CA SER A 5 -8.73 27.45 -44.91
C SER A 5 -7.83 26.20 -45.00
N PRO A 6 -6.61 26.30 -45.57
CA PRO A 6 -5.68 25.16 -45.72
C PRO A 6 -5.29 24.50 -44.40
N ALA A 7 -5.42 25.23 -43.28
CA ALA A 7 -5.14 24.72 -41.93
C ALA A 7 -6.13 23.64 -41.47
N ALA A 8 -7.39 23.70 -41.91
CA ALA A 8 -8.41 22.72 -41.53
C ALA A 8 -8.24 21.37 -42.24
N GLN A 9 -7.62 21.36 -43.44
CA GLN A 9 -7.31 20.12 -44.17
C GLN A 9 -6.02 19.44 -43.64
N TYR A 10 -5.11 20.17 -43.01
CA TYR A 10 -3.89 19.60 -42.41
C TYR A 10 -4.15 18.87 -41.08
N ALA A 11 -5.08 19.37 -40.25
CA ALA A 11 -5.47 18.74 -38.98
C ALA A 11 -6.22 17.40 -39.15
N ALA A 12 -6.82 17.16 -40.31
CA ALA A 12 -7.55 15.92 -40.62
C ALA A 12 -6.64 14.78 -41.13
N ARG A 13 -5.40 15.08 -41.56
CA ARG A 13 -4.50 14.11 -42.20
C ARG A 13 -3.42 13.54 -41.26
N HIS A 14 -3.22 14.16 -40.10
CA HIS A 14 -2.30 13.71 -39.05
C HIS A 14 -3.03 13.73 -37.71
N PRO A 15 -3.53 12.58 -37.20
CA PRO A 15 -4.04 12.53 -35.84
C PRO A 15 -2.91 12.99 -34.92
N SER A 16 -3.13 14.05 -34.14
CA SER A 16 -2.14 14.55 -33.20
C SER A 16 -1.67 13.40 -32.31
N VAL A 17 -0.39 13.38 -31.94
CA VAL A 17 0.18 12.34 -31.07
C VAL A 17 -0.68 12.20 -29.80
N VAL A 18 -1.21 13.31 -29.28
CA VAL A 18 -2.18 13.36 -28.18
C VAL A 18 -3.48 12.58 -28.46
N SER A 19 -4.04 12.69 -29.67
CA SER A 19 -5.24 11.93 -30.06
C SER A 19 -4.96 10.43 -30.22
N MET A 20 -3.78 10.04 -30.74
CA MET A 20 -3.37 8.63 -30.79
C MET A 20 -3.05 8.08 -29.40
N LEU A 21 -2.42 8.87 -28.52
CA LEU A 21 -2.18 8.56 -27.12
C LEU A 21 -3.51 8.39 -26.37
N MET A 22 -4.47 9.30 -26.54
CA MET A 22 -5.82 9.14 -25.96
C MET A 22 -6.52 7.88 -26.49
N LYS A 23 -6.37 7.55 -27.79
CA LYS A 23 -6.92 6.31 -28.37
C LYS A 23 -6.23 5.05 -27.83
N SER A 24 -4.91 5.10 -27.60
CA SER A 24 -4.10 4.05 -26.96
C SER A 24 -4.49 3.85 -25.50
N PHE A 25 -4.75 4.94 -24.78
CA PHE A 25 -5.22 4.92 -23.41
C PHE A 25 -6.66 4.38 -23.33
N SER A 26 -7.56 4.83 -24.21
CA SER A 26 -8.98 4.42 -24.23
C SER A 26 -9.23 2.99 -24.71
N LYS A 27 -8.27 2.39 -25.42
CA LYS A 27 -8.34 0.99 -25.82
C LYS A 27 -8.31 0.03 -24.62
N ASP A 28 -7.57 0.38 -23.56
CA ASP A 28 -7.48 -0.41 -22.33
C ASP A 28 -8.60 -0.01 -21.34
N LYS A 29 -9.85 -0.34 -21.67
CA LYS A 29 -11.04 -0.04 -20.84
C LYS A 29 -10.88 -0.46 -19.36
N LYS A 30 -10.13 -1.54 -19.09
CA LYS A 30 -9.85 -2.05 -17.74
C LYS A 30 -8.88 -1.15 -16.94
N LEU A 31 -7.87 -0.58 -17.61
CA LEU A 31 -6.90 0.34 -17.01
C LEU A 31 -7.54 1.70 -16.77
N LEU A 32 -8.33 2.16 -17.73
CA LEU A 32 -9.06 3.42 -17.63
C LEU A 32 -10.14 3.35 -16.53
N GLY A 33 -10.85 2.22 -16.42
CA GLY A 33 -11.80 1.98 -15.34
C GLY A 33 -11.15 1.94 -13.96
N SER A 34 -10.00 1.26 -13.80
CA SER A 34 -9.32 1.20 -12.50
C SER A 34 -8.71 2.54 -12.11
N LEU A 35 -8.12 3.27 -13.06
CA LEU A 35 -7.59 4.61 -12.81
C LEU A 35 -8.72 5.59 -12.50
N ALA A 36 -9.84 5.53 -13.21
CA ALA A 36 -11.01 6.35 -12.90
C ALA A 36 -11.56 6.05 -11.49
N LEU A 37 -11.64 4.78 -11.10
CA LEU A 37 -12.01 4.38 -9.73
C LEU A 37 -11.00 4.85 -8.68
N ALA A 38 -9.71 4.76 -8.98
CA ALA A 38 -8.64 5.22 -8.10
C ALA A 38 -8.68 6.74 -7.92
N PHE A 39 -8.76 7.50 -9.02
CA PHE A 39 -8.83 8.97 -9.00
C PHE A 39 -10.17 9.48 -8.47
N ALA A 40 -11.29 8.81 -8.74
CA ALA A 40 -12.58 9.14 -8.15
C ALA A 40 -12.62 8.81 -6.65
N GLY A 41 -12.05 7.69 -6.22
CA GLY A 41 -11.95 7.32 -4.81
C GLY A 41 -11.06 8.28 -4.02
N ILE A 42 -9.88 8.60 -4.56
CA ILE A 42 -9.00 9.63 -4.01
C ILE A 42 -9.70 10.99 -4.04
N GLY A 43 -10.35 11.36 -5.14
CA GLY A 43 -11.05 12.63 -5.32
C GLY A 43 -12.22 12.84 -4.38
N VAL A 44 -13.06 11.82 -4.18
CA VAL A 44 -14.16 11.80 -3.20
C VAL A 44 -13.60 11.90 -1.78
N TYR A 45 -12.50 11.20 -1.49
CA TYR A 45 -11.86 11.28 -0.18
C TYR A 45 -11.27 12.67 0.08
N THR A 46 -10.50 13.21 -0.87
CA THR A 46 -9.92 14.56 -0.77
C THR A 46 -10.99 15.64 -0.74
N ALA A 47 -12.08 15.51 -1.52
CA ALA A 47 -13.19 16.47 -1.51
C ALA A 47 -13.98 16.41 -0.20
N LYS A 48 -14.18 15.21 0.37
CA LYS A 48 -14.84 15.03 1.67
C LYS A 48 -13.98 15.51 2.83
N GLU A 49 -12.66 15.40 2.71
CA GLU A 49 -11.70 15.89 3.70
C GLU A 49 -11.44 17.40 3.55
N PHE A 50 -11.57 17.94 2.34
CA PHE A 50 -11.59 19.38 2.04
C PHE A 50 -12.91 20.05 2.45
N ALA A 51 -14.04 19.33 2.42
CA ALA A 51 -15.31 19.78 2.97
C ALA A 51 -15.36 19.79 4.51
N SER A 52 -14.40 19.15 5.18
CA SER A 52 -14.27 19.13 6.65
C SER A 52 -13.18 20.06 7.19
N THR A 53 -12.91 21.19 6.52
CA THR A 53 -11.88 22.20 6.86
C THR A 53 -12.11 22.94 8.19
N GLU A 54 -12.79 22.36 9.18
CA GLU A 54 -12.66 22.73 10.59
C GLU A 54 -11.55 21.94 11.30
N VAL A 55 -11.22 20.73 10.84
CA VAL A 55 -10.27 19.82 11.53
C VAL A 55 -8.80 20.23 11.30
N ARG A 56 -8.50 20.93 10.21
CA ARG A 56 -7.13 21.36 9.88
C ARG A 56 -6.59 22.45 10.80
N GLU A 57 -7.46 23.28 11.37
CA GLU A 57 -7.08 24.30 12.36
C GLU A 57 -6.88 23.67 13.74
N THR A 58 -7.70 22.67 14.11
CA THR A 58 -7.55 21.95 15.40
C THR A 58 -6.26 21.11 15.45
N ILE A 59 -5.83 20.53 14.32
CA ILE A 59 -4.60 19.69 14.26
C ILE A 59 -3.33 20.54 14.28
N LYS A 60 -3.34 21.76 13.71
CA LYS A 60 -2.20 22.68 13.79
C LYS A 60 -1.92 23.13 15.23
N GLN A 61 -2.95 23.22 16.06
CA GLN A 61 -2.82 23.64 17.46
C GLN A 61 -2.07 22.60 18.33
N TRP A 62 -2.06 21.32 17.94
CA TRP A 62 -1.50 20.22 18.74
C TRP A 62 -0.21 19.60 18.20
N TYR A 63 0.26 19.97 17.00
CA TYR A 63 1.44 19.36 16.39
C TYR A 63 2.58 20.36 16.17
N GLN A 64 3.59 20.33 17.04
CA GLN A 64 4.92 20.87 16.77
C GLN A 64 5.89 19.71 16.45
N PRO A 65 6.62 19.74 15.32
CA PRO A 65 7.59 18.70 15.01
C PRO A 65 8.90 18.92 15.80
N PRO A 66 9.47 17.92 16.50
CA PRO A 66 10.79 18.06 17.08
C PRO A 66 11.87 17.99 15.99
N THR A 67 12.76 18.98 16.01
CA THR A 67 13.89 19.13 15.09
C THR A 67 15.16 18.44 15.60
N LYS A 68 15.67 17.51 14.78
CA LYS A 68 17.06 17.03 14.56
C LYS A 68 17.99 16.66 15.76
N LYS A 69 18.46 15.39 15.67
CA LYS A 69 19.82 14.82 15.91
C LYS A 69 20.59 15.22 17.19
N THR A 70 20.98 14.22 18.00
CA THR A 70 22.39 13.74 18.18
C THR A 70 22.57 12.95 19.50
N SER A 71 23.49 11.97 19.43
CA SER A 71 24.30 11.34 20.49
C SER A 71 23.74 10.21 21.37
N ARG A 72 24.34 9.03 21.11
CA ARG A 72 24.66 7.98 22.07
C ARG A 72 25.05 8.54 23.44
N GLY A 73 24.38 8.09 24.49
CA GLY A 73 24.85 8.09 25.86
C GLY A 73 24.70 6.68 26.43
N LYS A 74 25.81 6.10 26.91
CA LYS A 74 25.84 4.85 27.69
C LYS A 74 25.14 5.08 29.04
N LEU A 75 24.48 4.07 29.58
CA LEU A 75 24.49 3.79 31.01
C LEU A 75 24.34 2.29 31.25
N SER A 76 25.14 1.79 32.19
CA SER A 76 25.33 0.39 32.57
C SER A 76 24.66 0.07 33.90
N ASP A 77 24.24 -1.20 34.01
CA ASP A 77 23.99 -2.05 35.18
C ASP A 77 22.93 -1.68 36.24
N ALA A 78 21.96 -2.59 36.39
CA ALA A 78 21.85 -3.44 37.60
C ALA A 78 20.78 -4.56 37.42
N SER A 79 21.26 -5.80 37.35
CA SER A 79 20.72 -7.04 37.96
C SER A 79 19.23 -7.40 37.94
N GLY A 80 18.92 -8.57 37.36
CA GLY A 80 17.79 -9.43 37.78
C GLY A 80 17.15 -10.26 36.67
N LYS A 81 17.75 -11.40 36.29
CA LYS A 81 17.17 -12.35 35.31
C LYS A 81 15.96 -13.09 35.93
N PRO A 82 14.97 -13.45 35.10
CA PRO A 82 14.72 -14.87 34.93
C PRO A 82 14.90 -15.29 33.47
N VAL A 83 15.51 -16.47 33.31
CA VAL A 83 15.82 -17.09 32.03
C VAL A 83 14.52 -17.51 31.33
N VAL A 84 14.12 -16.75 30.32
CA VAL A 84 13.08 -17.19 29.37
C VAL A 84 13.75 -18.04 28.30
N LYS A 85 13.35 -19.31 28.22
CA LYS A 85 13.73 -20.25 27.15
C LYS A 85 13.46 -19.61 25.78
N LYS A 86 14.53 -19.38 25.02
CA LYS A 86 14.52 -18.84 23.66
C LYS A 86 14.01 -19.94 22.72
N SER A 87 12.71 -19.93 22.39
CA SER A 87 12.19 -20.80 21.33
C SER A 87 12.54 -20.20 19.97
N SER A 88 13.29 -20.97 19.19
CA SER A 88 13.64 -20.70 17.80
C SER A 88 12.39 -20.61 16.91
N GLY A 89 12.34 -19.56 16.09
CA GLY A 89 11.25 -19.28 15.15
C GLY A 89 10.22 -18.36 15.78
N ALA A 90 9.97 -17.21 15.15
CA ALA A 90 8.82 -16.37 15.44
C ALA A 90 7.53 -17.13 15.10
N ALA A 91 7.14 -18.06 15.97
CA ALA A 91 5.86 -18.72 15.92
C ALA A 91 4.83 -17.63 16.19
N ILE A 92 4.08 -17.24 15.16
CA ILE A 92 2.90 -16.42 15.32
C ILE A 92 1.93 -17.25 16.15
N ASP A 93 1.93 -17.03 17.46
CA ASP A 93 1.08 -17.78 18.37
C ASP A 93 -0.39 -17.51 18.07
N LYS A 94 -1.24 -18.54 18.19
CA LYS A 94 -2.70 -18.39 18.08
C LYS A 94 -3.23 -17.30 19.03
N ARG A 95 -2.59 -17.12 20.20
CA ARG A 95 -2.90 -16.04 21.14
C ARG A 95 -2.61 -14.66 20.58
N PHE A 96 -1.50 -14.50 19.84
CA PHE A 96 -1.16 -13.25 19.16
C PHE A 96 -2.21 -12.92 18.09
N LEU A 97 -2.59 -13.90 17.26
CA LEU A 97 -3.62 -13.69 16.23
C LEU A 97 -4.95 -13.29 16.83
N ASN A 98 -5.39 -13.92 17.92
CA ASN A 98 -6.64 -13.55 18.58
C ASN A 98 -6.61 -12.11 19.13
N ARG A 99 -5.48 -11.69 19.72
CA ARG A 99 -5.30 -10.30 20.21
C ARG A 99 -5.28 -9.31 19.05
N LEU A 100 -4.58 -9.64 17.97
CA LEU A 100 -4.52 -8.83 16.76
C LEU A 100 -5.91 -8.67 16.13
N LEU A 101 -6.68 -9.76 16.02
CA LEU A 101 -8.05 -9.74 15.48
C LEU A 101 -8.99 -8.91 16.35
N PHE A 102 -8.84 -8.97 17.68
CA PHE A 102 -9.59 -8.12 18.59
C PHE A 102 -9.30 -6.63 18.35
N ILE A 103 -8.02 -6.26 18.25
CA ILE A 103 -7.61 -4.87 17.95
C ILE A 103 -8.10 -4.45 16.56
N LEU A 104 -8.01 -5.34 15.57
CA LEU A 104 -8.47 -5.07 14.20
C LEU A 104 -9.98 -4.83 14.15
N LYS A 105 -10.76 -5.54 14.98
CA LYS A 105 -12.20 -5.33 15.12
C LYS A 105 -12.54 -3.95 15.70
N ILE A 106 -11.69 -3.41 16.57
CA ILE A 106 -11.83 -2.04 17.11
C ILE A 106 -11.47 -1.01 16.02
N LEU A 107 -10.41 -1.28 15.25
CA LEU A 107 -9.96 -0.40 14.17
C LEU A 107 -10.94 -0.35 12.98
N LEU A 108 -11.60 -1.46 12.69
CA LEU A 108 -12.55 -1.63 11.58
C LEU A 108 -13.93 -2.07 12.11
N PRO A 109 -14.69 -1.16 12.75
CA PRO A 109 -15.92 -1.53 13.44
C PRO A 109 -17.06 -1.91 12.48
N THR A 110 -17.07 -1.39 11.26
CA THR A 110 -18.17 -1.65 10.29
C THR A 110 -17.68 -1.50 8.86
N TRP A 111 -18.22 -2.31 7.94
CA TRP A 111 -17.92 -2.29 6.50
C TRP A 111 -18.22 -0.95 5.79
N ARG A 112 -18.91 -0.03 6.45
CA ARG A 112 -19.24 1.33 5.96
C ARG A 112 -18.42 2.44 6.62
N SER A 113 -17.39 2.09 7.40
CA SER A 113 -16.58 3.07 8.10
C SER A 113 -15.61 3.81 7.17
N LYS A 114 -15.12 4.98 7.60
CA LYS A 114 -14.17 5.81 6.82
C LYS A 114 -12.90 5.03 6.49
N GLU A 115 -12.47 4.19 7.42
CA GLU A 115 -11.29 3.35 7.39
C GLU A 115 -11.42 2.25 6.31
N VAL A 116 -12.59 1.62 6.20
CA VAL A 116 -12.85 0.63 5.13
C VAL A 116 -12.87 1.29 3.75
N MET A 117 -13.41 2.51 3.64
CA MET A 117 -13.38 3.25 2.37
C MET A 117 -11.96 3.62 1.94
N LEU A 118 -11.10 3.97 2.89
CA LEU A 118 -9.67 4.19 2.67
C LEU A 118 -8.96 2.92 2.18
N LEU A 119 -9.23 1.77 2.81
CA LEU A 119 -8.69 0.47 2.41
C LEU A 119 -9.18 0.04 1.00
N LEU A 120 -10.46 0.26 0.69
CA LEU A 120 -11.01 -0.01 -0.64
C LEU A 120 -10.36 0.86 -1.71
N THR A 121 -10.17 2.15 -1.41
CA THR A 121 -9.50 3.09 -2.31
C THR A 121 -8.05 2.68 -2.51
N GLN A 122 -7.33 2.34 -1.43
CA GLN A 122 -5.96 1.83 -1.50
C GLN A 122 -5.87 0.55 -2.35
N SER A 123 -6.84 -0.34 -2.23
CA SER A 123 -6.93 -1.56 -3.05
C SER A 123 -7.11 -1.25 -4.54
N ALA A 124 -7.98 -0.30 -4.89
CA ALA A 124 -8.19 0.13 -6.28
C ALA A 124 -6.94 0.79 -6.88
N VAL A 125 -6.23 1.59 -6.08
CA VAL A 125 -4.97 2.23 -6.48
C VAL A 125 -3.86 1.18 -6.66
N LEU A 126 -3.82 0.13 -5.82
CA LEU A 126 -2.91 -1.01 -5.98
C LEU A 126 -3.12 -1.73 -7.32
N VAL A 127 -4.38 -2.01 -7.67
CA VAL A 127 -4.73 -2.64 -8.96
C VAL A 127 -4.26 -1.75 -10.11
N SER A 128 -4.53 -0.46 -10.06
CA SER A 128 -4.09 0.51 -11.06
C SER A 128 -2.57 0.51 -11.23
N ARG A 129 -1.81 0.45 -10.13
CA ARG A 129 -0.35 0.33 -10.16
C ARG A 129 0.11 -0.94 -10.88
N SER A 130 -0.54 -2.07 -10.63
CA SER A 130 -0.21 -3.35 -11.28
C SER A 130 -0.51 -3.30 -12.79
N LEU A 131 -1.62 -2.66 -13.19
CA LEU A 131 -1.95 -2.45 -14.61
C LEU A 131 -0.94 -1.53 -15.31
N LEU A 132 -0.52 -0.45 -14.67
CA LEU A 132 0.52 0.44 -15.20
C LEU A 132 1.85 -0.29 -15.37
N SER A 133 2.25 -1.14 -14.42
CA SER A 133 3.46 -1.95 -14.53
C SER A 133 3.40 -2.92 -15.71
N LEU A 134 2.23 -3.53 -15.96
CA LEU A 134 2.05 -4.39 -17.13
C LEU A 134 2.12 -3.58 -18.44
N ARG A 135 1.48 -2.41 -18.49
CA ARG A 135 1.52 -1.53 -19.66
C ARG A 135 2.96 -1.13 -19.97
N MET A 136 3.76 -0.79 -18.96
CA MET A 136 5.18 -0.51 -19.13
C MET A 136 5.95 -1.69 -19.72
N ALA A 137 5.69 -2.91 -19.27
CA ALA A 137 6.33 -4.10 -19.83
C ALA A 137 5.99 -4.30 -21.32
N ARG A 138 4.73 -4.03 -21.72
CA ARG A 138 4.29 -4.09 -23.13
C ARG A 138 4.93 -3.00 -23.98
N LEU A 139 4.93 -1.75 -23.49
CA LEU A 139 5.58 -0.63 -24.17
C LEU A 139 7.08 -0.86 -24.35
N GLY A 140 7.75 -1.51 -23.39
CA GLY A 140 9.14 -1.94 -23.55
C GLY A 140 9.33 -2.92 -24.72
N GLY A 141 8.44 -3.91 -24.86
CA GLY A 141 8.46 -4.87 -25.97
C GLY A 141 8.13 -4.23 -27.32
N ASP A 142 7.10 -3.39 -27.37
CA ASP A 142 6.71 -2.66 -28.59
C ASP A 142 7.80 -1.66 -29.02
N GLY A 143 8.47 -1.04 -28.04
CA GLY A 143 9.58 -0.13 -28.28
C GLY A 143 10.77 -0.85 -28.88
N LEU A 144 11.14 -2.03 -28.34
CA LEU A 144 12.18 -2.87 -28.91
C LEU A 144 11.84 -3.29 -30.34
N LYS A 145 10.59 -3.71 -30.59
CA LYS A 145 10.12 -4.07 -31.93
C LYS A 145 10.22 -2.90 -32.92
N ALA A 146 9.84 -1.69 -32.51
CA ALA A 146 9.93 -0.48 -33.32
C ALA A 146 11.38 -0.17 -33.76
N VAL A 147 12.34 -0.41 -32.86
CA VAL A 147 13.77 -0.24 -33.12
C VAL A 147 14.25 -1.30 -34.13
N LEU A 148 13.85 -2.56 -33.93
CA LEU A 148 14.19 -3.66 -34.85
C LEU A 148 13.64 -3.41 -36.27
N ASP A 149 12.42 -2.89 -36.37
CA ASP A 149 11.75 -2.56 -37.64
C ASP A 149 12.25 -1.22 -38.26
N LYS A 150 13.23 -0.56 -37.64
CA LYS A 150 13.78 0.77 -38.04
C LYS A 150 12.70 1.86 -38.22
N ASN A 151 11.58 1.75 -37.51
CA ASN A 151 10.46 2.66 -37.67
C ASN A 151 10.50 3.78 -36.60
N ALA A 152 11.21 4.87 -36.93
CA ALA A 152 11.40 6.00 -36.02
C ALA A 152 10.08 6.68 -35.58
N LYS A 153 9.06 6.69 -36.44
CA LYS A 153 7.74 7.28 -36.10
C LYS A 153 7.03 6.45 -35.04
N LEU A 154 7.02 5.12 -35.21
CA LEU A 154 6.41 4.21 -34.25
C LEU A 154 7.18 4.24 -32.91
N PHE A 155 8.52 4.28 -32.98
CA PHE A 155 9.36 4.42 -31.80
C PHE A 155 9.06 5.70 -31.02
N GLY A 156 8.93 6.85 -31.69
CA GLY A 156 8.59 8.12 -31.04
C GLY A 156 7.22 8.09 -30.32
N ILE A 157 6.23 7.41 -30.91
CA ILE A 157 4.90 7.23 -30.27
C ILE A 157 5.04 6.37 -29.01
N VAL A 158 5.70 5.21 -29.10
CA VAL A 158 5.89 4.29 -27.96
C VAL A 158 6.68 4.98 -26.84
N LEU A 159 7.71 5.75 -27.20
CA LEU A 159 8.51 6.51 -26.25
C LEU A 159 7.68 7.57 -25.52
N THR A 160 6.82 8.28 -26.23
CA THR A 160 5.93 9.26 -25.60
C THR A 160 4.92 8.58 -24.67
N ASP A 161 4.34 7.46 -25.10
CA ASP A 161 3.42 6.64 -24.29
C ASP A 161 4.11 6.11 -23.01
N PHE A 162 5.41 5.77 -23.11
CA PHE A 162 6.24 5.37 -21.97
C PHE A 162 6.40 6.50 -20.95
N PHE A 163 6.75 7.72 -21.40
CA PHE A 163 6.86 8.87 -20.48
C PHE A 163 5.53 9.21 -19.79
N VAL A 164 4.41 9.22 -20.53
CA VAL A 164 3.07 9.49 -19.96
C VAL A 164 2.70 8.43 -18.93
N THR A 165 2.93 7.15 -19.24
CA THR A 165 2.68 6.05 -18.30
C THR A 165 3.56 6.17 -17.05
N GLY A 166 4.79 6.70 -17.21
CA GLY A 166 5.74 6.89 -16.12
C GLY A 166 5.31 7.99 -15.14
N LEU A 167 4.81 9.11 -15.66
CA LEU A 167 4.21 10.17 -14.85
C LEU A 167 2.99 9.66 -14.08
N ALA A 168 2.08 8.93 -14.74
CA ALA A 168 0.94 8.32 -14.09
C ALA A 168 1.36 7.34 -12.98
N ALA A 169 2.40 6.53 -13.21
CA ALA A 169 2.95 5.63 -12.20
C ALA A 169 3.51 6.39 -10.99
N SER A 170 4.17 7.53 -11.19
CA SER A 170 4.66 8.39 -10.09
C SER A 170 3.52 8.93 -9.23
N VAL A 171 2.44 9.42 -9.87
CA VAL A 171 1.23 9.88 -9.17
C VAL A 171 0.60 8.75 -8.36
N VAL A 172 0.43 7.57 -8.96
CA VAL A 172 -0.10 6.39 -8.26
C VAL A 172 0.78 6.00 -7.08
N ASN A 173 2.11 5.97 -7.25
CA ASN A 173 3.04 5.65 -6.15
C ASN A 173 2.92 6.62 -4.98
N SER A 174 2.78 7.91 -5.29
CA SER A 174 2.59 8.96 -4.29
C SER A 174 1.23 8.83 -3.60
N ALA A 175 0.18 8.50 -4.35
CA ALA A 175 -1.15 8.23 -3.81
C ALA A 175 -1.18 7.01 -2.87
N LEU A 176 -0.47 5.92 -3.18
CA LEU A 176 -0.33 4.78 -2.26
C LEU A 176 0.28 5.24 -0.93
N LYS A 177 1.36 6.03 -0.98
CA LYS A 177 2.04 6.52 0.23
C LYS A 177 1.12 7.42 1.05
N TYR A 178 0.40 8.31 0.38
CA TYR A 178 -0.59 9.17 1.04
C TYR A 178 -1.69 8.34 1.72
N LEU A 179 -2.29 7.38 1.01
CA LEU A 179 -3.35 6.53 1.56
C LEU A 179 -2.88 5.68 2.73
N THR A 180 -1.68 5.10 2.66
CA THR A 180 -1.09 4.37 3.79
C THR A 180 -0.96 5.28 5.02
N ASN A 181 -0.43 6.49 4.84
CA ASN A 181 -0.30 7.45 5.95
C ASN A 181 -1.66 7.88 6.50
N SER A 182 -2.66 8.12 5.64
CA SER A 182 -4.01 8.45 6.09
C SER A 182 -4.64 7.32 6.90
N ILE A 183 -4.42 6.06 6.51
CA ILE A 183 -4.87 4.89 7.26
C ILE A 183 -4.17 4.81 8.62
N THR A 184 -2.85 5.05 8.66
CA THR A 184 -2.10 5.12 9.93
C THR A 184 -2.72 6.12 10.90
N VAL A 185 -3.02 7.32 10.42
CA VAL A 185 -3.59 8.40 11.24
C VAL A 185 -4.99 8.02 11.71
N ALA A 186 -5.84 7.49 10.83
CA ALA A 186 -7.19 7.07 11.18
C ALA A 186 -7.18 5.93 12.22
N PHE A 187 -6.29 4.94 12.06
CA PHE A 187 -6.12 3.86 13.03
C PHE A 187 -5.63 4.37 14.37
N ARG A 188 -4.63 5.25 14.37
CA ARG A 188 -4.12 5.86 15.60
C ARG A 188 -5.20 6.64 16.32
N GLN A 189 -5.97 7.47 15.62
CA GLN A 189 -7.06 8.23 16.21
C GLN A 189 -8.08 7.29 16.88
N ARG A 190 -8.54 6.26 16.19
CA ARG A 190 -9.50 5.29 16.73
C ARG A 190 -8.98 4.53 17.94
N LEU A 191 -7.78 3.97 17.81
CA LEU A 191 -7.21 3.11 18.83
C LEU A 191 -6.84 3.91 20.08
N THR A 192 -6.24 5.09 19.90
CA THR A 192 -5.87 5.96 21.03
C THR A 192 -7.12 6.46 21.76
N THR A 193 -8.20 6.85 21.07
CA THR A 193 -9.46 7.24 21.72
C THR A 193 -10.06 6.07 22.50
N TYR A 194 -10.18 4.89 21.89
CA TYR A 194 -10.73 3.72 22.57
C TYR A 194 -9.93 3.33 23.82
N VAL A 195 -8.60 3.35 23.74
CA VAL A 195 -7.74 3.01 24.87
C VAL A 195 -7.80 4.10 25.95
N HIS A 196 -7.87 5.38 25.59
CA HIS A 196 -8.03 6.47 26.57
C HIS A 196 -9.36 6.38 27.31
N ASP A 197 -10.46 6.11 26.61
CA ASP A 197 -11.77 5.95 27.24
C ASP A 197 -11.72 4.82 28.28
N MET A 198 -11.14 3.67 27.92
CA MET A 198 -10.95 2.53 28.83
C MET A 198 -9.99 2.83 29.99
N TYR A 199 -8.98 3.68 29.77
CA TYR A 199 -8.00 4.05 30.80
C TYR A 199 -8.59 4.97 31.87
N LEU A 200 -9.54 5.84 31.50
CA LEU A 200 -10.15 6.82 32.41
C LEU A 200 -11.36 6.26 33.18
N VAL A 201 -11.99 5.19 32.71
CA VAL A 201 -13.15 4.56 33.38
C VAL A 201 -12.76 3.85 34.68
N ASP A 202 -13.59 3.96 35.72
CA ASP A 202 -13.51 3.22 37.00
C ASP A 202 -12.16 3.29 37.73
N ASN A 203 -11.51 4.46 37.69
CA ASN A 203 -10.17 4.67 38.24
C ASN A 203 -9.15 3.65 37.71
N SER A 204 -9.34 3.17 36.47
CA SER A 204 -8.46 2.19 35.85
C SER A 204 -7.04 2.71 35.70
N TYR A 205 -6.86 4.02 35.51
CA TYR A 205 -5.55 4.67 35.55
C TYR A 205 -4.81 4.41 36.87
N TYR A 206 -5.49 4.49 38.01
CA TYR A 206 -4.90 4.23 39.33
C TYR A 206 -4.60 2.74 39.52
N LYS A 207 -5.53 1.88 39.06
CA LYS A 207 -5.34 0.42 39.10
C LYS A 207 -4.15 -0.05 38.26
N ALA A 208 -3.96 0.56 37.09
CA ALA A 208 -2.87 0.25 36.18
C ALA A 208 -1.53 0.84 36.66
N ALA A 209 -1.49 2.15 36.96
CA ALA A 209 -0.25 2.86 37.26
C ALA A 209 0.26 2.63 38.69
N VAL A 210 -0.63 2.62 39.68
CA VAL A 210 -0.26 2.57 41.11
C VAL A 210 -0.41 1.16 41.67
N LEU A 211 -1.56 0.50 41.45
CA LEU A 211 -1.81 -0.84 41.98
C LEU A 211 -1.15 -1.96 41.14
N ARG A 212 -0.57 -1.63 39.97
CA ARG A 212 0.06 -2.57 39.02
C ARG A 212 -0.79 -3.81 38.71
N LEU A 213 -2.11 -3.65 38.73
CA LEU A 213 -3.05 -4.74 38.52
C LEU A 213 -2.91 -5.24 37.08
N GLY A 214 -2.63 -6.54 36.90
CA GLY A 214 -2.41 -7.14 35.57
C GLY A 214 -0.99 -7.01 35.01
N ASN A 215 -0.02 -6.58 35.82
CA ASN A 215 1.40 -6.49 35.45
C ASN A 215 1.65 -5.57 34.23
N LEU A 216 0.85 -4.51 34.11
CA LEU A 216 0.93 -3.52 33.04
C LEU A 216 1.90 -2.40 33.45
N ASP A 217 3.13 -2.45 32.92
CA ASP A 217 4.15 -1.43 33.19
C ASP A 217 4.15 -0.32 32.12
N ASN A 218 4.47 0.91 32.53
CA ASN A 218 4.54 2.13 31.70
C ASN A 218 3.31 2.30 30.78
N ALA A 219 2.11 2.33 31.37
CA ALA A 219 0.85 2.41 30.64
C ALA A 219 0.75 3.66 29.76
N ASP A 220 1.25 4.80 30.25
CA ASP A 220 1.39 6.06 29.54
C ASP A 220 2.27 5.92 28.29
N GLN A 221 3.45 5.31 28.42
CA GLN A 221 4.35 5.06 27.28
C GLN A 221 3.68 4.15 26.24
N ARG A 222 2.99 3.10 26.68
CA ARG A 222 2.28 2.19 25.77
C ARG A 222 1.18 2.92 24.98
N ILE A 223 0.43 3.79 25.64
CA ILE A 223 -0.67 4.53 25.03
C ILE A 223 -0.15 5.54 24.00
N VAL A 224 0.97 6.20 24.26
CA VAL A 224 1.51 7.25 23.38
C VAL A 224 2.39 6.66 22.27
N GLU A 225 3.39 5.87 22.64
CA GLU A 225 4.44 5.42 21.73
C GLU A 225 4.09 4.08 21.07
N ASP A 226 3.75 3.06 21.87
CA ASP A 226 3.52 1.71 21.32
C ASP A 226 2.29 1.68 20.42
N LEU A 227 1.19 2.36 20.77
CA LEU A 227 0.03 2.46 19.89
C LEU A 227 0.36 3.16 18.57
N ASN A 228 1.20 4.20 18.61
CA ASN A 228 1.62 4.93 17.42
C ASN A 228 2.48 4.04 16.50
N GLN A 229 3.49 3.38 17.06
CA GLN A 229 4.35 2.45 16.32
C GLN A 229 3.56 1.24 15.79
N PHE A 230 2.63 0.72 16.59
CA PHE A 230 1.76 -0.39 16.19
C PHE A 230 0.87 0.00 15.01
N CYS A 231 0.19 1.15 15.06
CA CYS A 231 -0.67 1.61 13.98
C CYS A 231 0.11 1.86 12.69
N GLY A 232 1.30 2.46 12.79
CA GLY A 232 2.20 2.66 11.65
C GLY A 232 2.70 1.36 11.04
N THR A 233 3.09 0.41 11.88
CA THR A 233 3.54 -0.92 11.41
C THR A 233 2.39 -1.70 10.78
N LEU A 234 1.19 -1.64 11.36
CA LEU A 234 0.01 -2.35 10.88
C LEU A 234 -0.46 -1.83 9.52
N SER A 235 -0.55 -0.51 9.35
CA SER A 235 -0.94 0.10 8.07
C SER A 235 0.10 -0.18 6.97
N ASP A 236 1.39 -0.09 7.29
CA ASP A 236 2.47 -0.46 6.39
C ASP A 236 2.42 -1.94 6.02
N LEU A 237 2.19 -2.82 6.99
CA LEU A 237 2.08 -4.26 6.77
C LEU A 237 0.91 -4.58 5.83
N ILE A 238 -0.25 -3.94 6.04
CA ILE A 238 -1.41 -4.06 5.15
C ILE A 238 -0.99 -3.63 3.73
N GLY A 239 -0.43 -2.43 3.55
CA GLY A 239 -0.01 -1.96 2.23
C GLY A 239 1.03 -2.87 1.54
N ARG A 240 1.98 -3.40 2.32
CA ARG A 240 3.08 -4.25 1.82
C ARG A 240 2.65 -5.70 1.55
N THR A 241 1.66 -6.23 2.26
CA THR A 241 1.20 -7.62 2.10
C THR A 241 0.12 -7.74 1.02
N PHE A 242 -0.78 -6.76 0.95
CA PHE A 242 -1.83 -6.76 -0.07
C PHE A 242 -1.28 -6.65 -1.49
N LYS A 243 -0.13 -5.99 -1.66
CA LYS A 243 0.50 -5.81 -2.97
C LYS A 243 0.93 -7.14 -3.62
N PRO A 244 1.81 -7.95 -3.01
CA PRO A 244 2.13 -9.28 -3.51
C PRO A 244 0.92 -10.19 -3.67
N ALA A 245 -0.05 -10.14 -2.75
CA ALA A 245 -1.26 -10.96 -2.84
C ALA A 245 -2.08 -10.63 -4.10
N LEU A 246 -2.32 -9.34 -4.36
CA LEU A 246 -3.02 -8.90 -5.58
C LEU A 246 -2.21 -9.19 -6.84
N ASP A 247 -0.89 -8.97 -6.81
CA ASP A 247 -0.02 -9.25 -7.95
C ASP A 247 -0.04 -10.76 -8.29
N VAL A 248 -0.08 -11.66 -7.30
CA VAL A 248 -0.24 -13.11 -7.50
C VAL A 248 -1.60 -13.45 -8.10
N VAL A 249 -2.70 -12.91 -7.55
CA VAL A 249 -4.06 -13.18 -8.06
C VAL A 249 -4.22 -12.72 -9.50
N LEU A 250 -3.79 -11.49 -9.81
CA LEU A 250 -3.88 -10.92 -11.15
C LEU A 250 -3.02 -11.67 -12.16
N SER A 251 -1.80 -12.04 -11.77
CA SER A 251 -0.89 -12.80 -12.64
C SER A 251 -1.43 -14.21 -12.90
N SER A 252 -1.97 -14.87 -11.88
CA SER A 252 -2.59 -16.19 -12.00
C SER A 252 -3.78 -16.17 -12.95
N HIS A 253 -4.68 -15.18 -12.79
CA HIS A 253 -5.82 -15.00 -13.68
C HIS A 253 -5.36 -14.79 -15.13
N ARG A 254 -4.39 -13.91 -15.37
CA ARG A 254 -3.89 -13.64 -16.73
C ARG A 254 -3.23 -14.85 -17.36
N MET A 255 -2.44 -15.60 -16.59
CA MET A 255 -1.81 -16.80 -17.12
C MET A 255 -2.83 -17.87 -17.44
N SER A 256 -3.88 -18.02 -16.62
CA SER A 256 -4.99 -18.91 -16.93
C SER A 256 -5.70 -18.57 -18.24
N VAL A 257 -5.84 -17.28 -18.56
CA VAL A 257 -6.47 -16.83 -19.82
C VAL A 257 -5.54 -17.01 -21.01
N ASN A 258 -4.25 -16.71 -20.86
CA ASN A 258 -3.29 -16.73 -21.98
C ASN A 258 -2.73 -18.13 -22.30
N MET A 259 -2.49 -18.96 -21.28
CA MET A 259 -1.84 -20.28 -21.39
C MET A 259 -2.78 -21.43 -21.02
N GLY A 260 -4.01 -21.14 -20.59
CA GLY A 260 -4.94 -22.13 -20.08
C GLY A 260 -4.59 -22.65 -18.68
N TRP A 261 -5.48 -23.47 -18.11
CA TRP A 261 -5.33 -24.02 -16.75
C TRP A 261 -4.09 -24.92 -16.61
N LYS A 262 -3.68 -25.61 -17.69
CA LYS A 262 -2.51 -26.49 -17.70
C LYS A 262 -1.21 -25.73 -17.43
N GLY A 263 -1.03 -24.55 -18.03
CA GLY A 263 0.14 -23.70 -17.78
C GLY A 263 0.22 -23.21 -16.33
N LEU A 264 -0.94 -22.89 -15.73
CA LEU A 264 -1.03 -22.50 -14.33
C LEU A 264 -0.66 -23.64 -13.38
N ALA A 265 -1.17 -24.85 -13.64
CA ALA A 265 -0.85 -26.03 -12.84
C ALA A 265 0.66 -26.36 -12.86
N ILE A 266 1.29 -26.29 -14.03
CA ILE A 266 2.73 -26.53 -14.18
C ILE A 266 3.55 -25.51 -13.38
N LEU A 267 3.22 -24.22 -13.47
CA LEU A 267 3.95 -23.17 -12.75
C LEU A 267 3.89 -23.36 -11.23
N TYR A 268 2.69 -23.63 -10.68
CA TYR A 268 2.56 -23.86 -9.24
C TYR A 268 3.25 -25.14 -8.80
N THR A 269 3.16 -26.21 -9.60
CA THR A 269 3.86 -27.47 -9.31
C THR A 269 5.38 -27.24 -9.29
N TYR A 270 5.91 -26.48 -10.25
CA TYR A 270 7.31 -26.07 -10.28
C TYR A 270 7.70 -25.27 -9.02
N PHE A 271 6.88 -24.30 -8.61
CA PHE A 271 7.15 -23.47 -7.44
C PHE A 271 7.16 -24.27 -6.12
N VAL A 272 6.18 -25.16 -5.94
CA VAL A 272 6.08 -26.01 -4.74
C VAL A 272 7.22 -27.01 -4.69
N THR A 273 7.53 -27.66 -5.81
CA THR A 273 8.62 -28.65 -5.89
C THR A 273 9.97 -27.98 -5.67
N GLY A 274 10.21 -26.83 -6.33
CA GLY A 274 11.41 -26.03 -6.15
C GLY A 274 11.56 -25.54 -4.71
N GLY A 275 10.48 -25.06 -4.09
CA GLY A 275 10.48 -24.65 -2.67
C GLY A 275 10.75 -25.81 -1.71
N ALA A 276 10.18 -26.98 -1.95
CA ALA A 276 10.44 -28.18 -1.16
C ALA A 276 11.90 -28.66 -1.31
N LEU A 277 12.45 -28.61 -2.52
CA LEU A 277 13.84 -28.94 -2.82
C LEU A 277 14.79 -27.94 -2.16
N LEU A 278 14.53 -26.64 -2.30
CA LEU A 278 15.27 -25.57 -1.63
C LEU A 278 15.23 -25.73 -0.12
N ARG A 279 14.09 -26.11 0.46
CA ARG A 279 13.99 -26.37 1.91
C ARG A 279 14.82 -27.58 2.36
N LYS A 280 14.96 -28.59 1.51
CA LYS A 280 15.80 -29.76 1.78
C LYS A 280 17.29 -29.47 1.61
N LEU A 281 17.65 -28.63 0.63
CA LEU A 281 19.03 -28.27 0.32
C LEU A 281 19.54 -27.07 1.15
N SER A 282 18.64 -26.21 1.64
CA SER A 282 19.02 -25.05 2.42
C SER A 282 19.62 -25.51 3.75
N PRO A 283 20.88 -25.16 4.06
CA PRO A 283 21.44 -25.44 5.38
C PRO A 283 20.63 -24.70 6.44
N PRO A 284 20.57 -25.21 7.69
CA PRO A 284 19.78 -24.62 8.75
C PRO A 284 20.40 -23.29 9.22
N PHE A 285 20.15 -22.20 8.49
CA PHE A 285 20.55 -20.86 8.90
C PHE A 285 19.85 -20.41 10.20
N ALA A 286 18.80 -21.12 10.62
CA ALA A 286 18.11 -20.91 11.88
C ALA A 286 18.94 -21.29 13.12
N SER A 287 20.02 -22.07 12.98
CA SER A 287 20.91 -22.42 14.10
C SER A 287 22.11 -21.47 14.27
N TYR A 288 22.27 -20.48 13.39
CA TYR A 288 23.39 -19.52 13.41
C TYR A 288 22.98 -18.09 13.82
N ILE A 289 21.76 -17.93 14.37
CA ILE A 289 21.19 -16.67 14.88
C ILE A 289 20.59 -16.93 16.28
#